data_AF-A0A7D7L2U4-F1
#
_entry.id   AF-A0A7D7L2U4-F1
#
_cell.length_a   1.000
_cell.length_b   1.000
_cell.length_c   1.000
_cell.angle_alpha   90.00
_cell.angle_beta   90.00
_cell.angle_gamma   90.00
#
_symmetry.space_group_name_H-M   'P 1'
#
loop_
_entity.id
_entity.type
_entity.pdbx_description
1 polymer ?
#
loop_
_entity_poly.entity_id
_entity_poly.type
_entity_poly.pdbx_seq_one_letter_code
_entity_poly.pdbx_strand_id
1 'polypeptide(L)'
;MTEKPCHNGCTDERIRRIYEYLDGALTTEDLEEIHAHLTDCPECAREYNFECVIRSVMKRSCRETAPTELKRSILERIDAQCREHPVA
;
A
#
# COMPACT_ATOMS: atom_id res chain seq x y z
N MET A 1 13.69 21.94 23.06
CA MET A 1 12.78 21.20 22.15
C MET A 1 13.42 19.85 21.96
N THR A 2 13.01 18.87 22.76
CA THR A 2 13.71 17.58 22.87
C THR A 2 13.17 16.66 21.79
N GLU A 3 13.89 16.59 20.68
CA GLU A 3 13.66 15.65 19.59
C GLU A 3 13.80 14.24 20.17
N LYS A 4 12.67 13.54 20.30
CA LYS A 4 12.65 12.16 20.78
C LYS A 4 13.16 11.30 19.61
N PRO A 5 14.34 10.67 19.72
CA PRO A 5 14.86 9.84 18.64
C PRO A 5 13.88 8.68 18.43
N CYS A 6 13.45 8.45 17.19
CA CYS A 6 12.75 7.21 16.87
C CYS A 6 13.69 6.05 17.27
N HIS A 7 13.19 5.04 18.00
CA HIS A 7 13.99 4.00 18.69
C HIS A 7 14.71 3.01 17.73
N ASN A 8 14.93 3.41 16.51
CA ASN A 8 15.82 2.84 15.50
C ASN A 8 15.57 3.80 14.36
N GLY A 9 16.60 4.54 13.93
CA GLY A 9 16.47 5.69 13.03
C GLY A 9 15.43 5.48 11.91
N CYS A 10 14.91 6.56 11.36
CA CYS A 10 14.20 6.55 10.07
C CYS A 10 15.17 6.04 8.98
N THR A 11 15.49 4.75 9.04
CA THR A 11 16.45 4.07 8.20
C THR A 11 15.80 3.81 6.88
N ASP A 12 16.62 3.63 5.85
CA ASP A 12 16.16 3.23 4.53
C ASP A 12 15.24 2.00 4.59
N GLU A 13 15.45 1.11 5.55
CA GLU A 13 14.61 -0.06 5.79
C GLU A 13 13.19 0.31 6.25
N ARG A 14 13.05 1.33 7.11
CA ARG A 14 11.72 1.79 7.53
C ARG A 14 10.99 2.49 6.39
N ILE A 15 11.70 3.22 5.54
CA ILE A 15 11.13 3.81 4.32
C ILE A 15 10.63 2.71 3.37
N ARG A 16 11.39 1.62 3.18
CA ARG A 16 10.93 0.44 2.41
C ARG A 16 9.65 -0.14 2.99
N ARG A 17 9.57 -0.33 4.31
CA ARG A 17 8.34 -0.80 4.98
C ARG A 17 7.13 0.12 4.73
N ILE A 18 7.34 1.44 4.65
CA ILE A 18 6.26 2.39 4.30
C ILE A 18 5.79 2.17 2.86
N TYR A 19 6.70 1.93 1.91
CA TYR A 19 6.32 1.59 0.54
C TYR A 19 5.56 0.27 0.46
N GLU A 20 6.04 -0.78 1.15
CA GLU A 20 5.37 -2.08 1.22
C GLU A 20 3.98 -1.96 1.85
N TYR A 21 3.85 -1.14 2.90
CA TYR A 21 2.56 -0.81 3.52
C TYR A 21 1.60 -0.15 2.52
N LEU A 22 2.09 0.85 1.76
CA LEU A 22 1.29 1.55 0.74
C LEU A 22 0.89 0.66 -0.43
N ASP A 23 1.67 -0.38 -0.73
CA ASP A 23 1.40 -1.38 -1.77
C ASP A 23 0.54 -2.55 -1.29
N GLY A 24 0.28 -2.65 0.02
CA GLY A 24 -0.45 -3.77 0.61
C GLY A 24 0.34 -5.09 0.55
N ALA A 25 1.67 -5.00 0.52
CA ALA A 25 2.59 -6.14 0.38
C ALA A 25 3.09 -6.70 1.73
N LEU A 26 2.55 -6.21 2.85
CA LEU A 26 2.94 -6.62 4.20
C LEU A 26 2.07 -7.75 4.76
N THR A 27 2.65 -8.52 5.69
CA THR A 27 1.90 -9.46 6.52
C THR A 27 0.98 -8.71 7.49
N THR A 28 -0.01 -9.40 8.05
CA THR A 28 -0.92 -8.81 9.06
C THR A 28 -0.17 -8.23 10.26
N GLU A 29 0.87 -8.92 10.71
CA GLU A 29 1.71 -8.54 11.83
C GLU A 29 2.54 -7.29 11.49
N ASP A 30 3.13 -7.24 10.29
CA ASP A 30 3.92 -6.08 9.85
C ASP A 30 3.05 -4.83 9.62
N LEU A 31 1.79 -5.00 9.19
CA LEU A 31 0.81 -3.92 9.05
C LEU A 31 0.53 -3.24 10.40
N GLU A 32 0.34 -4.03 11.46
CA GLU A 32 0.09 -3.49 12.81
C GLU A 32 1.33 -2.75 13.35
N GLU A 33 2.53 -3.32 13.16
CA GLU A 33 3.78 -2.70 13.59
C GLU A 33 3.99 -1.33 12.93
N ILE A 34 3.85 -1.26 11.60
CA ILE A 34 4.09 -0.01 10.87
C ILE A 34 3.00 1.02 11.16
N HIS A 35 1.74 0.59 11.35
CA HIS A 35 0.65 1.48 11.73
C HIS A 35 0.88 2.12 13.12
N ALA A 36 1.29 1.33 14.11
CA ALA A 36 1.65 1.84 15.43
C ALA A 36 2.80 2.85 15.33
N HIS A 37 3.81 2.55 14.52
CA HIS A 37 4.94 3.45 14.31
C HIS A 37 4.53 4.77 13.64
N LEU A 38 3.69 4.73 12.60
CA LEU A 38 3.18 5.95 11.94
C LEU A 38 2.35 6.83 12.89
N THR A 39 1.72 6.23 13.90
CA THR A 39 0.97 6.96 14.93
C THR A 39 1.90 7.67 15.93
N ASP A 40 3.01 7.02 16.30
CA ASP A 40 3.94 7.53 17.30
C ASP A 40 5.06 8.42 16.71
N CYS A 41 5.36 8.29 15.42
CA CYS A 41 6.47 8.97 14.76
C CYS A 41 6.00 10.03 13.75
N PRO A 42 6.07 11.34 14.09
CA PRO A 42 5.62 12.41 13.20
C PRO A 42 6.51 12.56 11.95
N GLU A 43 7.75 12.07 11.97
CA GLU A 43 8.63 12.10 10.81
C GLU A 43 8.20 11.07 9.75
N CYS A 44 8.08 9.80 10.14
CA CYS A 44 7.59 8.76 9.23
C CYS A 44 6.14 9.03 8.77
N ALA A 45 5.31 9.64 9.62
CA ALA A 45 3.98 10.11 9.21
C ALA A 45 4.06 11.17 8.09
N ARG A 46 5.03 12.09 8.13
CA ARG A 46 5.21 13.07 7.04
C ARG A 46 5.62 12.40 5.74
N GLU A 47 6.56 11.46 5.79
CA GLU A 47 7.01 10.71 4.59
C GLU A 47 5.85 9.90 3.98
N TYR A 48 5.08 9.19 4.80
CA TYR A 48 3.87 8.48 4.36
C TYR A 48 2.86 9.41 3.67
N ASN A 49 2.61 10.58 4.26
CA ASN A 49 1.68 11.56 3.68
C ASN A 49 2.21 12.12 2.36
N PHE A 50 3.52 12.38 2.26
CA PHE A 50 4.16 12.82 1.03
C PHE A 50 3.99 11.79 -0.09
N GLU A 51 4.24 10.51 0.21
CA GLU A 51 4.04 9.43 -0.74
C GLU A 51 2.58 9.26 -1.18
N CYS A 52 1.64 9.45 -0.26
CA CYS A 52 0.21 9.46 -0.59
C CYS A 52 -0.14 10.58 -1.59
N VAL A 53 0.45 11.78 -1.43
CA VAL A 53 0.27 12.89 -2.39
C VAL A 53 0.86 12.54 -3.74
N ILE A 54 2.07 11.98 -3.79
CA ILE A 54 2.70 11.53 -5.04
C ILE A 54 1.82 10.51 -5.76
N ARG A 55 1.41 9.43 -5.07
CA ARG A 55 0.54 8.38 -5.64
C ARG A 55 -0.78 8.97 -6.14
N SER A 56 -1.35 9.95 -5.44
CA SER A 56 -2.56 10.66 -5.87
C SER A 56 -2.34 11.49 -7.15
N VAL A 57 -1.20 12.16 -7.29
CA VAL A 57 -0.82 12.86 -8.54
C VAL A 57 -0.65 11.85 -9.68
N MET A 58 0.13 10.78 -9.47
CA MET A 58 0.36 9.74 -10.48
C MET A 58 -0.96 9.14 -10.98
N LYS A 59 -1.87 8.78 -10.06
CA LYS A 59 -3.18 8.19 -10.40
C LYS A 59 -4.10 9.16 -11.17
N ARG A 60 -3.90 10.47 -11.05
CA ARG A 60 -4.62 11.48 -11.83
C ARG A 60 -4.03 11.65 -13.23
N SER A 61 -2.70 11.63 -13.34
CA SER A 61 -1.99 11.83 -14.60
C SER A 61 -1.96 10.59 -15.50
N CYS A 62 -1.88 9.39 -14.92
CA CYS A 62 -1.76 8.11 -15.63
C CYS A 62 -3.09 7.34 -15.67
N ARG A 63 -4.16 7.99 -16.16
CA ARG A 63 -5.47 7.34 -16.33
C ARG A 63 -5.57 6.67 -17.70
N GLU A 64 -4.81 5.60 -17.89
CA GLU A 64 -4.99 4.72 -19.04
C GLU A 64 -6.16 3.78 -18.82
N THR A 65 -7.01 3.64 -19.84
CA THR A 65 -8.14 2.70 -19.77
C THR A 65 -7.65 1.34 -20.23
N ALA A 66 -7.79 0.33 -19.35
CA ALA A 66 -7.47 -1.05 -19.71
C ALA A 66 -8.28 -1.49 -20.94
N PRO A 67 -7.68 -2.19 -21.91
CA PRO A 67 -8.38 -2.69 -23.09
C PRO A 67 -9.60 -3.55 -22.71
N THR A 68 -10.72 -3.37 -23.41
CA THR A 68 -11.98 -4.10 -23.16
C THR A 68 -11.79 -5.62 -23.19
N GLU A 69 -10.92 -6.10 -24.09
CA GLU A 69 -10.58 -7.52 -24.21
C GLU A 69 -9.94 -8.09 -22.94
N LEU A 70 -9.02 -7.34 -22.32
CA LEU A 70 -8.39 -7.76 -21.07
C LEU A 70 -9.42 -7.85 -19.94
N LYS A 71 -10.30 -6.84 -19.84
CA LYS A 71 -11.39 -6.84 -18.85
C LYS A 71 -12.32 -8.03 -19.03
N ARG A 72 -12.70 -8.34 -20.28
CA ARG A 72 -13.53 -9.49 -20.63
C ARG A 72 -12.87 -10.80 -20.23
N SER A 73 -11.61 -11.01 -20.60
CA SER A 73 -10.85 -12.22 -20.26
C SER A 73 -10.72 -12.44 -18.74
N ILE A 74 -10.50 -11.37 -17.98
CA ILE A 74 -10.44 -11.45 -16.51
C ILE A 74 -11.79 -11.89 -15.93
N LEU A 75 -12.90 -11.29 -16.37
CA LEU A 75 -14.24 -11.62 -15.88
C LEU A 75 -14.63 -13.07 -16.22
N GLU A 76 -14.30 -13.54 -17.44
CA GLU A 76 -14.52 -14.93 -17.85
C GLU A 76 -13.78 -15.92 -16.94
N ARG A 77 -12.53 -15.62 -16.58
CA ARG A 77 -11.73 -16.46 -15.67
C ARG A 77 -12.26 -16.47 -14.24
N ILE A 78 -12.72 -15.33 -13.74
CA ILE A 78 -13.32 -15.23 -12.40
C ILE A 78 -14.62 -16.04 -12.36
N ASP A 79 -15.48 -15.90 -13.38
CA ASP A 79 -16.74 -16.66 -13.47
C ASP A 79 -16.49 -18.18 -13.52
N ALA A 80 -15.49 -18.62 -14.28
CA ALA A 80 -15.08 -20.03 -14.32
C ALA A 80 -14.64 -20.53 -12.93
N GLN A 81 -13.80 -19.78 -12.21
CA GLN A 81 -13.33 -20.16 -10.87
C GLN A 81 -14.47 -20.20 -9.83
N CYS A 82 -15.41 -19.26 -9.90
CA CYS A 82 -16.57 -19.25 -9.00
C CYS A 82 -17.53 -20.43 -9.25
N ARG A 83 -17.62 -20.94 -10.47
CA ARG A 83 -18.41 -22.15 -10.77
C ARG A 83 -17.76 -23.42 -10.22
N GLU A 84 -16.43 -23.47 -10.20
CA GLU A 84 -15.65 -24.60 -9.69
C GLU A 84 -15.58 -24.62 -8.15
N HIS A 85 -15.68 -23.46 -7.50
CA HIS A 85 -15.78 -23.31 -6.05
C HIS A 85 -17.05 -22.55 -5.65
N PRO A 86 -18.21 -23.21 -5.54
CA PRO A 86 -19.41 -22.56 -5.01
C PRO A 86 -19.12 -22.12 -3.58
N VAL A 87 -19.15 -20.80 -3.36
CA VAL A 87 -19.10 -20.22 -2.02
C VAL A 87 -20.35 -20.71 -1.28
N ALA A 88 -20.14 -21.60 -0.32
CA ALA A 88 -21.17 -22.14 0.56
C ALA A 88 -21.60 -21.10 1.61
#